data_AF-A0A956NJ48-F1
#
_entry.id   AF-A0A956NJ48-F1
#
_cell.length_a   1.000
_cell.length_b   1.000
_cell.length_c   1.000
_cell.angle_alpha   90.00
_cell.angle_beta   90.00
_cell.angle_gamma   90.00
#
_symmetry.space_group_name_H-M   'P 1'
#
loop_
_entity.id
_entity.type
_entity.pdbx_description
1 polymer ?
#
loop_
_entity_poly.entity_id
_entity_poly.type
_entity_poly.pdbx_seq_one_letter_code
_entity_poly.pdbx_strand_id
1 'polypeptide(L)'
;MEGLFLPLVMVAMIGFMFYSQRKQQKQRQEALKQIKKGDGIVTIGGLYGIVDEIDDKKVVLDIDGIYLTFERGAIRNRVASSNTSTAVVEEVAVETKEATPESAIEE
;
A
#
# COMPACT_ATOMS: atom_id res chain seq x y z
N MET A 1 38.30 5.46 -26.45
CA MET A 1 36.96 6.03 -26.24
C MET A 1 35.92 5.00 -25.80
N GLU A 2 36.32 3.81 -25.33
CA GLU A 2 35.37 2.70 -25.03
C GLU A 2 35.01 2.58 -23.53
N GLY A 3 35.67 3.32 -22.64
CA GLY A 3 35.43 3.27 -21.19
C GLY A 3 34.29 4.15 -20.67
N LEU A 4 33.68 4.98 -21.52
CA LEU A 4 32.63 5.92 -21.09
C LEU A 4 31.21 5.32 -21.16
N PHE A 5 31.05 4.17 -21.83
CA PHE A 5 29.76 3.50 -21.95
C PHE A 5 29.32 2.84 -20.63
N LEU A 6 30.27 2.24 -19.91
CA LEU A 6 30.03 1.61 -18.60
C LEU A 6 29.49 2.59 -17.54
N PRO A 7 30.10 3.78 -17.30
CA PRO A 7 29.55 4.75 -16.36
C PRO A 7 28.22 5.36 -16.85
N LEU A 8 28.02 5.52 -18.17
CA LEU A 8 26.79 6.06 -18.73
C LEU A 8 25.57 5.15 -18.47
N VAL A 9 25.74 3.83 -18.66
CA VAL A 9 24.70 2.83 -18.37
C VAL A 9 24.41 2.76 -16.86
N MET A 10 25.44 2.85 -16.02
CA MET A 10 25.29 2.88 -14.56
C MET A 10 24.44 4.07 -14.09
N VAL A 11 24.71 5.28 -14.61
CA VAL A 11 23.95 6.48 -14.27
C VAL A 11 22.51 6.40 -14.79
N ALA A 12 22.28 5.82 -15.97
CA ALA A 12 20.94 5.62 -16.51
C ALA A 12 20.10 4.67 -15.63
N MET A 13 20.67 3.57 -15.16
CA MET A 13 19.99 2.63 -14.25
C MET A 13 19.64 3.27 -12.91
N ILE A 14 20.59 4.00 -12.31
CA ILE A 14 20.39 4.68 -11.02
C ILE A 14 19.35 5.81 -11.17
N GLY A 15 19.39 6.56 -12.28
CA GLY A 15 18.43 7.62 -12.58
C GLY A 15 16.99 7.12 -12.71
N PHE A 16 16.80 6.00 -13.41
CA PHE A 16 15.47 5.39 -13.56
C PHE A 16 14.93 4.87 -12.21
N MET A 17 15.76 4.22 -11.42
CA MET A 17 15.37 3.72 -10.10
C MET A 17 15.04 4.86 -9.12
N PHE A 18 15.78 5.96 -9.16
CA PHE A 18 15.52 7.13 -8.32
C PHE A 18 14.23 7.87 -8.73
N TYR A 19 13.94 7.94 -10.03
CA TYR A 19 12.68 8.47 -10.54
C TYR A 19 11.48 7.63 -10.10
N SER A 20 11.60 6.29 -10.19
CA SER A 20 10.54 5.37 -9.75
C SER A 20 10.33 5.40 -8.23
N GLN A 21 11.40 5.41 -7.44
CA GLN A 21 11.31 5.50 -5.98
C GLN A 21 10.62 6.78 -5.51
N ARG A 22 10.93 7.93 -6.12
CA ARG A 22 10.26 9.21 -5.78
C ARG A 22 8.76 9.12 -5.97
N LYS A 23 8.28 8.39 -7.00
CA LYS A 23 6.85 8.20 -7.24
C LYS A 23 6.20 7.29 -6.19
N GLN A 24 6.88 6.23 -5.75
CA GLN A 24 6.35 5.34 -4.71
C GLN A 24 6.35 5.98 -3.32
N GLN A 25 7.39 6.73 -2.97
CA GLN A 25 7.47 7.45 -1.69
C GLN A 25 6.40 8.54 -1.61
N LYS A 26 6.17 9.30 -2.68
CA LYS A 26 5.10 10.31 -2.74
C LYS A 26 3.72 9.69 -2.56
N GLN A 27 3.42 8.61 -3.28
CA GLN A 27 2.15 7.89 -3.14
C GLN A 27 1.93 7.37 -1.71
N ARG A 28 2.99 6.87 -1.06
CA ARG A 28 2.93 6.40 0.32
C ARG A 28 2.70 7.54 1.32
N GLN A 29 3.31 8.71 1.08
CA GLN A 29 3.06 9.91 1.89
C GLN A 29 1.65 10.47 1.70
N GLU A 30 1.11 10.43 0.48
CA GLU A 30 -0.25 10.86 0.16
C GLU A 30 -1.30 9.95 0.80
N ALA A 31 -1.12 8.63 0.79
CA ALA A 31 -1.99 7.69 1.47
C ALA A 31 -2.07 7.97 2.99
N LEU A 32 -0.94 8.35 3.60
CA LEU A 32 -0.88 8.73 5.02
C LEU A 32 -1.48 10.11 5.31
N LYS A 33 -1.58 11.01 4.31
CA LYS A 33 -2.26 12.31 4.47
C LYS A 33 -3.77 12.21 4.46
N GLN A 34 -4.33 11.14 3.93
CA GLN A 34 -5.78 11.01 3.86
C GLN A 34 -6.41 10.54 5.16
N ILE A 35 -5.62 10.15 6.18
CA ILE A 35 -6.13 9.75 7.50
C ILE A 35 -6.88 10.93 8.12
N LYS A 36 -8.13 10.70 8.49
CA LYS A 36 -8.99 11.70 9.15
C LYS A 36 -9.29 11.28 10.58
N LYS A 37 -9.59 12.26 11.43
CA LYS A 37 -10.14 12.02 12.77
C LYS A 37 -11.44 11.21 12.61
N GLY A 38 -11.59 10.15 13.39
CA GLY A 38 -12.70 9.19 13.33
C GLY A 38 -12.49 7.98 12.41
N ASP A 39 -11.38 7.89 11.66
CA ASP A 39 -11.08 6.69 10.87
C ASP A 39 -10.67 5.52 11.79
N GLY A 40 -11.29 4.36 11.60
CA GLY A 40 -10.79 3.11 12.15
C GLY A 40 -9.48 2.73 11.47
N ILE A 41 -8.44 2.41 12.23
CA ILE A 41 -7.12 2.07 11.71
C ILE A 41 -6.55 0.83 12.39
N VAL A 42 -5.63 0.18 11.68
CA VAL A 42 -4.80 -0.88 12.23
C VAL A 42 -3.34 -0.42 12.23
N THR A 43 -2.72 -0.52 13.40
CA THR A 43 -1.30 -0.23 13.57
C THR A 43 -0.43 -1.37 13.05
N ILE A 44 0.88 -1.17 12.94
CA ILE A 44 1.83 -2.22 12.49
C ILE A 44 1.77 -3.47 13.38
N GLY A 45 1.50 -3.30 14.69
CA GLY A 45 1.37 -4.39 15.66
C GLY A 45 0.04 -5.15 15.60
N GLY A 46 -0.84 -4.85 14.64
CA GLY A 46 -2.17 -5.48 14.53
C GLY A 46 -3.19 -4.94 15.53
N LEU A 47 -2.86 -3.87 16.25
CA LEU A 47 -3.78 -3.22 17.17
C LEU A 47 -4.76 -2.34 16.39
N TYR A 48 -6.05 -2.54 16.67
CA TYR A 48 -7.17 -1.80 16.11
C TYR A 48 -7.52 -0.65 17.04
N GLY A 49 -7.85 0.51 16.46
CA GLY A 49 -8.30 1.66 17.21
C GLY A 49 -8.91 2.71 16.28
N ILE A 50 -9.41 3.78 16.88
CA ILE A 50 -10.00 4.91 16.17
C ILE A 50 -9.08 6.11 16.34
N VAL A 51 -8.91 6.89 15.27
CA VAL A 51 -8.10 8.11 15.34
C VAL A 51 -8.89 9.21 16.05
N ASP A 52 -8.40 9.66 17.20
CA ASP A 52 -8.99 10.78 17.94
C ASP A 52 -8.40 12.12 17.47
N GLU A 53 -7.06 12.19 17.41
CA GLU A 53 -6.33 13.39 17.01
C GLU A 53 -5.13 13.09 16.10
N ILE A 54 -4.86 13.99 15.16
CA ILE A 54 -3.78 13.86 14.17
C ILE A 54 -2.94 15.14 14.20
N ASP A 55 -1.65 14.97 14.47
CA ASP A 55 -0.61 15.96 14.26
C ASP A 55 0.29 15.55 13.08
N ASP A 56 1.22 16.42 12.68
CA ASP A 56 2.14 16.15 11.57
C ASP A 56 3.06 14.94 11.81
N LYS A 57 3.44 14.70 13.07
CA LYS A 57 4.38 13.63 13.46
C LYS A 57 3.75 12.55 14.34
N LYS A 58 2.68 12.88 15.04
CA LYS A 58 2.05 12.04 16.06
C LYS A 58 0.57 11.87 15.77
N VAL A 59 0.00 10.76 16.22
CA VAL A 59 -1.43 10.47 16.12
C VAL A 59 -1.88 9.90 17.47
N VAL A 60 -2.98 10.44 17.98
CA VAL A 60 -3.63 9.92 19.19
C VAL A 60 -4.71 8.95 18.75
N LEU A 61 -4.61 7.74 19.27
CA LEU A 61 -5.49 6.61 19.02
C LEU A 61 -6.31 6.34 20.27
N ASP A 62 -7.62 6.24 20.10
CA ASP A 62 -8.53 5.73 21.11
C ASP A 62 -8.70 4.22 20.93
N ILE A 63 -8.40 3.49 22.01
CA ILE A 63 -8.51 2.04 22.11
C ILE A 63 -9.33 1.77 23.35
N ASP A 64 -10.64 1.60 23.16
CA ASP A 64 -11.59 1.26 24.23
C ASP A 64 -11.53 2.24 25.42
N GLY A 65 -11.41 3.54 25.13
CA GLY A 65 -11.33 4.61 26.13
C GLY A 65 -9.93 4.92 26.64
N ILE A 66 -8.90 4.23 26.11
CA ILE A 66 -7.49 4.53 26.41
C ILE A 66 -6.89 5.29 25.22
N TYR A 67 -6.44 6.52 25.51
CA TYR A 67 -5.78 7.37 24.54
C TYR A 67 -4.27 7.11 24.54
N LEU A 68 -3.75 6.61 23.41
CA LEU A 68 -2.33 6.34 23.23
C LEU A 68 -1.77 7.13 22.05
N THR A 69 -0.60 7.72 22.26
CA THR A 69 0.09 8.51 21.24
C THR A 69 1.09 7.65 20.49
N PHE A 70 0.90 7.54 19.18
CA PHE A 70 1.79 6.82 18.27
C PHE A 70 2.42 7.77 17.25
N GLU A 71 3.51 7.34 16.64
CA GLU A 71 4.05 8.03 15.47
C GLU A 71 3.16 7.79 14.26
N ARG A 72 3.05 8.80 13.38
CA ARG A 72 2.24 8.70 12.16
C ARG A 72 2.69 7.56 11.23
N GLY A 73 3.97 7.21 11.28
CA GLY A 73 4.53 6.07 10.53
C GLY A 73 4.10 4.69 11.04
N ALA A 74 3.53 4.61 12.25
CA ALA A 74 3.08 3.36 12.86
C ALA A 74 1.70 2.88 12.37
N ILE A 75 1.03 3.68 11.51
CA ILE A 75 -0.28 3.37 10.97
C ILE A 75 -0.10 2.61 9.65
N ARG A 76 -0.60 1.37 9.61
CA ARG A 76 -0.41 0.47 8.46
C ARG A 76 -1.49 0.68 7.43
N ASN A 77 -2.74 0.44 7.80
CA ASN A 77 -3.90 0.53 6.92
C ASN A 77 -5.07 1.20 7.64
N ARG A 78 -5.94 1.85 6.88
CA ARG A 78 -7.27 2.23 7.35
C ARG A 78 -8.23 1.05 7.21
N VAL A 79 -9.11 0.91 8.19
CA VAL A 79 -10.18 -0.10 8.27
C VAL A 79 -11.47 0.42 7.60
N ALA A 80 -11.47 1.64 7.08
CA ALA A 80 -12.57 2.14 6.27
C ALA A 80 -12.71 1.27 5.00
N SER A 81 -13.91 0.70 4.86
CA SER A 81 -14.34 -0.14 3.75
C SER A 81 -13.80 0.38 2.42
N SER A 82 -13.13 -0.51 1.70
CA SER A 82 -12.65 -0.27 0.35
C SER A 82 -13.76 0.37 -0.49
N ASN A 83 -13.59 1.63 -0.88
CA ASN A 83 -14.17 2.10 -2.13
C ASN A 83 -13.44 1.36 -3.25
N THR A 84 -14.01 0.21 -3.56
CA THR A 84 -13.73 -0.68 -4.65
C THR A 84 -13.55 0.10 -5.94
N SER A 85 -12.40 -0.15 -6.55
CA SER A 85 -12.17 -0.07 -7.98
C SER A 85 -13.31 -0.74 -8.75
N THR A 86 -14.20 0.06 -9.33
CA THR A 86 -15.14 -0.38 -10.39
C THR A 86 -15.22 0.72 -11.44
N ALA A 87 -14.46 0.57 -12.52
CA ALA A 87 -14.76 1.09 -13.86
C ALA A 87 -13.68 0.64 -14.88
N VAL A 88 -13.59 -0.67 -15.16
CA VAL A 88 -13.47 -1.25 -16.52
C VAL A 88 -13.41 -2.78 -16.40
N VAL A 89 -14.58 -3.43 -16.44
CA VAL A 89 -14.74 -4.79 -17.00
C VAL A 89 -16.17 -4.92 -17.52
N GLU A 90 -16.31 -4.62 -18.80
CA GLU A 90 -17.36 -4.97 -19.75
C GLU A 90 -16.61 -4.88 -21.10
N GLU A 91 -16.51 -5.82 -22.02
CA GLU A 91 -17.14 -7.10 -22.30
C GLU A 91 -16.27 -7.68 -23.43
N VAL A 92 -15.69 -8.87 -23.29
CA VAL A 92 -15.53 -9.82 -24.41
C VAL A 92 -15.55 -11.22 -23.81
N ALA A 93 -16.76 -11.79 -23.82
CA ALA A 93 -16.96 -13.22 -23.82
C ALA A 93 -16.35 -13.82 -25.09
N VAL A 94 -15.56 -14.89 -24.97
CA VAL A 94 -15.73 -16.13 -25.76
C VAL A 94 -15.17 -17.30 -24.94
N GLU A 95 -16.11 -17.96 -24.27
CA GLU A 95 -16.25 -19.39 -24.01
C GLU A 95 -15.35 -20.32 -24.85
N THR A 96 -14.72 -21.32 -24.21
CA THR A 96 -14.76 -22.75 -24.63
C THR A 96 -13.98 -23.61 -23.63
N LYS A 97 -14.74 -24.45 -22.90
CA LYS A 97 -14.54 -25.89 -22.57
C LYS A 97 -13.17 -26.30 -21.96
N GLU A 98 -13.06 -27.11 -20.92
CA GLU A 98 -13.83 -28.24 -20.36
C GLU A 98 -13.28 -28.40 -18.92
N ALA A 99 -14.10 -28.68 -17.89
CA ALA A 99 -14.23 -30.01 -17.27
C ALA A 99 -12.89 -30.80 -17.22
N THR A 100 -12.36 -31.31 -16.10
CA THR A 100 -12.95 -31.81 -14.85
C THR A 100 -11.77 -32.12 -13.89
N PRO A 101 -12.04 -32.30 -12.58
CA PRO A 101 -11.09 -32.35 -11.47
C PRO A 101 -10.53 -33.76 -11.24
N GLU A 102 -9.46 -33.87 -10.44
CA GLU A 102 -9.11 -34.98 -9.49
C GLU A 102 -7.62 -34.78 -9.11
N SER A 103 -7.30 -34.32 -7.90
CA SER A 103 -7.01 -35.12 -6.70
C SER A 103 -5.98 -36.24 -6.86
N ALA A 104 -4.83 -36.01 -6.20
CA ALA A 104 -4.13 -36.94 -5.30
C ALA A 104 -3.06 -37.94 -5.84
N ILE A 105 -2.05 -38.10 -4.95
CA ILE A 105 -1.15 -39.23 -4.66
C ILE A 105 0.17 -39.40 -5.49
N GLU A 106 1.29 -39.09 -4.81
CA GLU A 106 2.53 -39.89 -4.59
C GLU A 106 3.27 -40.54 -5.77
N GLU A 107 4.55 -40.17 -5.93
CA GLU A 107 5.70 -41.08 -5.77
C GLU A 107 6.93 -40.29 -5.29
#